data_AF-A0A7C7V1E3-F1
#
_entry.id   AF-A0A7C7V1E3-F1
#
_cell.length_a   1.000
_cell.length_b   1.000
_cell.length_c   1.000
_cell.angle_alpha   90.00
_cell.angle_beta   90.00
_cell.angle_gamma   90.00
#
_symmetry.space_group_name_H-M   'P 1'
#
loop_
_entity.id
_entity.type
_entity.pdbx_description
1 polymer ?
#
loop_
_entity_poly.entity_id
_entity_poly.type
_entity_poly.pdbx_seq_one_letter_code
_entity_poly.pdbx_strand_id
1 'polypeptide(L)' 'KGLNRNERLIIILYYYEELTMKEIGATLDLSESRVSQMHSAIVQRLQNQLARRRPEFAG' A
#
# COMPACT_ATOMS: atom_id res chain seq x y z
N LYS A 1 13.10 -5.59 0.59
CA LYS A 1 12.50 -5.21 1.89
C LYS A 1 10.99 -5.24 1.74
N GLY A 2 10.28 -6.01 2.57
CA GLY A 2 8.81 -6.16 2.51
C GLY A 2 8.06 -4.98 3.13
N LEU A 3 6.73 -5.06 3.14
CA LEU A 3 5.85 -4.10 3.82
C LEU A 3 6.00 -4.21 5.35
N ASN A 4 6.04 -3.07 6.04
CA ASN A 4 5.90 -3.02 7.48
C ASN A 4 4.43 -3.27 7.90
N ARG A 5 4.17 -3.39 9.21
CA ARG A 5 2.84 -3.71 9.74
C ARG A 5 1.76 -2.71 9.30
N ASN A 6 2.04 -1.40 9.40
CA ASN A 6 1.07 -0.36 9.05
C ASN A 6 0.84 -0.29 7.55
N GLU A 7 1.89 -0.43 6.74
CA GLU A 7 1.77 -0.48 5.29
C GLU A 7 0.94 -1.70 4.84
N ARG A 8 1.12 -2.86 5.48
CA ARG A 8 0.31 -4.05 5.19
C ARG A 8 -1.15 -3.83 5.58
N LEU A 9 -1.41 -3.22 6.75
CA LEU A 9 -2.77 -2.91 7.20
C LEU A 9 -3.48 -1.95 6.23
N ILE A 10 -2.82 -0.89 5.77
CA ILE A 10 -3.41 0.04 4.79
C ILE A 10 -3.87 -0.70 3.52
N ILE A 11 -3.06 -1.63 3.01
CA ILE A 11 -3.41 -2.41 1.81
C ILE A 11 -4.57 -3.38 2.08
N ILE A 12 -4.57 -4.06 3.24
CA ILE A 12 -5.66 -4.97 3.61
C ILE A 12 -6.97 -4.19 3.73
N LEU A 13 -6.97 -3.12 4.52
CA LEU A 13 -8.17 -2.32 4.77
C LEU A 13 -8.72 -1.69 3.49
N TYR A 14 -7.85 -1.26 2.56
CA TYR A 14 -8.29 -0.62 1.31
C TYR A 14 -8.78 -1.64 0.27
N TYR A 15 -8.05 -2.73 0.03
CA TYR A 15 -8.34 -3.64 -1.08
C TYR A 15 -9.20 -4.85 -0.69
N TYR A 16 -9.18 -5.28 0.58
CA TYR A 16 -9.94 -6.44 1.03
C TYR A 16 -11.18 -6.04 1.84
N GLU A 17 -11.06 -5.01 2.67
CA GLU A 17 -12.19 -4.51 3.49
C GLU A 17 -12.91 -3.31 2.85
N GLU A 18 -12.47 -2.87 1.68
CA GLU A 18 -13.05 -1.77 0.89
C GLU A 18 -13.21 -0.44 1.65
N LEU A 19 -12.43 -0.20 2.71
CA LEU A 19 -12.48 1.02 3.50
C LEU A 19 -11.90 2.21 2.72
N THR A 20 -12.53 3.37 2.90
CA THR A 20 -12.04 4.63 2.36
C THR A 20 -10.78 5.10 3.09
N MET A 21 -9.98 5.98 2.46
CA MET A 21 -8.78 6.56 3.09
C MET A 21 -9.11 7.29 4.41
N LYS A 22 -10.30 7.87 4.52
CA LYS A 22 -10.81 8.53 5.72
C LYS A 22 -11.05 7.52 6.85
N GLU A 23 -11.72 6.40 6.56
CA GLU A 23 -12.02 5.35 7.55
C GLU A 23 -10.75 4.61 7.99
N ILE A 24 -9.82 4.38 7.07
CA ILE A 24 -8.50 3.83 7.38
C ILE A 24 -7.73 4.80 8.29
N GLY A 25 -7.80 6.10 8.02
CA GLY A 25 -7.20 7.14 8.85
C GLY A 25 -7.73 7.08 10.28
N ALA A 26 -9.06 7.05 10.43
CA ALA A 26 -9.70 6.92 11.74
C ALA A 26 -9.30 5.61 12.47
N THR A 27 -9.17 4.50 11.74
CA THR A 27 -8.81 3.18 12.30
C THR A 27 -7.36 3.12 12.78
N LEU A 28 -6.45 3.82 12.09
CA LEU A 28 -5.00 3.78 12.35
C LEU A 28 -4.48 5.00 13.13
N ASP A 29 -5.36 5.88 13.58
CA ASP A 29 -5.02 7.16 14.22
C ASP A 29 -4.12 8.04 13.31
N LEU A 30 -4.52 8.16 12.05
CA LEU A 30 -3.84 8.93 11.00
C LEU A 30 -4.82 9.87 10.29
N SER A 31 -4.31 10.95 9.71
CA SER A 31 -5.11 11.76 8.79
C SER A 31 -5.32 11.04 7.46
N GLU A 32 -6.44 11.31 6.79
CA GLU A 32 -6.74 10.80 5.44
C GLU A 32 -5.60 11.10 4.45
N SER A 33 -5.05 12.32 4.48
CA SER A 33 -3.92 12.72 3.63
C SER A 33 -2.69 11.86 3.89
N ARG A 34 -2.41 11.52 5.16
CA ARG A 34 -1.27 10.67 5.52
C ARG A 34 -1.47 9.25 4.97
N VAL A 35 -2.67 8.70 5.07
CA VAL A 35 -2.99 7.38 4.52
C VAL A 35 -2.83 7.39 2.99
N SER A 36 -3.37 8.39 2.30
CA SER A 36 -3.24 8.53 0.84
C SER A 36 -1.78 8.59 0.37
N GLN A 37 -0.94 9.36 1.06
CA GLN A 37 0.50 9.44 0.77
C GLN A 37 1.21 8.10 0.99
N MET A 38 0.92 7.43 2.13
CA MET A 38 1.50 6.12 2.44
C MET A 38 1.06 5.08 1.43
N HIS A 39 -0.23 5.02 1.07
CA HIS A 39 -0.76 4.13 0.04
C HIS A 39 -0.03 4.32 -1.29
N SER A 40 0.10 5.57 -1.75
CA SER A 40 0.80 5.90 -2.99
C SER A 40 2.27 5.42 -2.98
N ALA A 41 2.99 5.67 -1.87
CA ALA A 41 4.38 5.22 -1.72
C ALA A 41 4.51 3.69 -1.70
N ILE A 42 3.57 2.99 -1.07
CA ILE A 42 3.52 1.53 -1.03
C ILE A 42 3.33 0.98 -2.45
N VAL A 43 2.32 1.47 -3.18
CA VAL A 43 2.01 1.01 -4.54
C VAL A 43 3.19 1.25 -5.48
N GLN A 44 3.80 2.44 -5.46
CA GLN A 44 4.99 2.72 -6.25
C GLN A 44 6.15 1.76 -5.94
N ARG A 45 6.37 1.46 -4.65
CA ARG A 45 7.42 0.51 -4.25
C ARG A 45 7.13 -0.91 -4.73
N LEU A 46 5.87 -1.36 -4.68
CA LEU A 46 5.46 -2.67 -5.18
C LEU A 46 5.60 -2.77 -6.70
N GLN A 47 5.17 -1.74 -7.44
CA GLN A 47 5.35 -1.64 -8.89
C GLN A 47 6.83 -1.72 -9.28
N ASN A 48 7.70 -0.99 -8.59
CA ASN A 48 9.14 -1.04 -8.83
C ASN A 48 9.75 -2.42 -8.54
N GLN A 49 9.26 -3.13 -7.52
CA GLN A 49 9.71 -4.50 -7.24
C GLN A 49 9.25 -5.49 -8.33
N LEU A 50 8.02 -5.34 -8.83
CA LEU A 50 7.50 -6.18 -9.91
C LEU A 50 8.21 -5.89 -11.24
N ALA A 51 8.46 -4.62 -11.57
CA ALA A 51 9.19 -4.22 -12.76
C ALA A 51 10.61 -4.80 -12.79
N ARG A 52 11.30 -4.86 -11.64
CA ARG A 52 12.62 -5.50 -11.51
C ARG A 52 12.60 -7.01 -11.71
N ARG A 53 11.47 -7.68 -11.42
CA ARG A 53 11.30 -9.14 -11.61
C ARG A 53 10.83 -9.51 -13.02
N ARG A 54 10.25 -8.57 -13.76
CA ARG A 54 9.74 -8.80 -15.13
C ARG A 54 10.79 -9.25 -16.17
N PRO A 55 12.11 -8.99 -16.06
CA PRO A 55 13.09 -9.55 -17.00
C PRO A 55 13.23 -11.07 -16.93
N GLU A 56 12.81 -11.71 -15.84
CA GLU A 56 13.00 -13.15 -15.60
C GLU A 56 11.97 -14.04 -16.33
N PHE A 57 10.87 -13.46 -16.82
CA PHE A 57 9.79 -14.16 -17.53
C PHE A 57 9.67 -13.77 -19.01
N ALA A 58 10.63 -12.98 -19.51
CA ALA A 58 10.70 -12.57 -20.92
C ALA A 58 11.67 -13.45 -21.74
N GLY A 59 11.94 -14.66 -21.25
CA GLY A 59 12.68 -15.72 -21.97
C GLY A 59 11.73 -16.67 -22.66
#